data_AF-A0AAD9BV79-F1
#
_entry.id   AF-A0AAD9BV79-F1
#
_cell.length_a   1.000
_cell.length_b   1.000
_cell.length_c   1.000
_cell.angle_alpha   90.00
_cell.angle_beta   90.00
_cell.angle_gamma   90.00
#
_symmetry.space_group_name_H-M   'P 1'
#
loop_
_entity.id
_entity.type
_entity.pdbx_description
1 polymer ?
#
loop_
_entity_poly.entity_id
_entity_poly.type
_entity_poly.pdbx_seq_one_letter_code
_entity_poly.pdbx_strand_id
1 'polypeptide(L)' 'MFKHLVNKRSEDTVSDIIRDAVTIEQEFLTESLPVKLIGMNCDLMKQYIEFVADRLMLELGFSKVLIHTFISTNTHIYIY' A
#
# COMPACT_ATOMS: atom_id res chain seq x y z
N MET A 1 17.87 -11.57 -0.91
CA MET A 1 17.32 -12.65 -0.05
C MET A 1 16.04 -13.26 -0.65
N PHE A 2 14.98 -12.48 -0.93
CA PHE A 2 13.73 -13.02 -1.51
C PHE A 2 13.88 -13.65 -2.90
N LYS A 3 14.76 -13.10 -3.75
CA LYS A 3 15.05 -13.65 -5.09
C LYS A 3 15.71 -15.03 -5.08
N HIS A 4 16.26 -15.48 -3.95
CA HIS A 4 16.94 -16.77 -3.82
C HIS A 4 16.08 -17.84 -3.14
N LEU A 5 14.80 -17.55 -2.85
CA LEU A 5 13.88 -18.53 -2.29
C LEU A 5 13.42 -19.53 -3.36
N VAL A 6 13.63 -20.81 -3.06
CA VAL A 6 13.23 -21.94 -3.92
C VAL A 6 11.71 -22.13 -3.90
N ASN A 7 11.08 -21.92 -2.74
CA ASN A 7 9.62 -21.91 -2.60
C ASN A 7 9.13 -20.48 -2.39
N LYS A 8 8.78 -19.82 -3.49
CA LYS A 8 8.05 -18.55 -3.43
C LYS A 8 6.59 -18.85 -3.06
N ARG A 9 6.07 -18.15 -2.06
CA ARG A 9 4.63 -18.14 -1.78
C ARG A 9 3.88 -17.53 -2.97
N SER A 10 2.60 -17.88 -3.13
CA SER A 10 1.74 -17.28 -4.16
C SER A 10 1.67 -15.77 -3.99
N GLU A 11 1.53 -15.07 -5.10
CA GLU A 11 1.37 -13.61 -5.13
C GLU A 11 0.24 -13.15 -4.22
N ASP A 12 -0.87 -13.89 -4.19
CA ASP A 12 -2.02 -13.63 -3.32
C ASP A 12 -1.64 -13.56 -1.83
N THR A 13 -0.87 -14.55 -1.33
CA THR A 13 -0.48 -14.56 0.08
C THR A 13 0.46 -13.39 0.43
N VAL A 14 1.36 -13.04 -0.48
CA VAL A 14 2.27 -11.90 -0.25
C VAL A 14 1.50 -10.59 -0.30
N SER A 15 0.54 -10.47 -1.22
CA SER A 15 -0.36 -9.35 -1.35
C SER A 15 -1.21 -9.14 -0.09
N ASP A 16 -1.80 -10.21 0.44
CA ASP A 16 -2.62 -10.15 1.66
C ASP A 16 -1.81 -9.67 2.86
N ILE A 17 -0.59 -10.23 3.06
CA ILE A 17 0.30 -9.81 4.16
C ILE A 17 0.66 -8.32 4.04
N ILE A 18 0.98 -7.85 2.83
CA ILE A 18 1.34 -6.45 2.62
C ILE A 18 0.11 -5.55 2.83
N ARG A 19 -1.08 -5.98 2.40
CA ARG A 19 -2.33 -5.23 2.58
C ARG A 19 -2.71 -5.09 4.05
N ASP A 20 -2.56 -6.15 4.83
CA ASP A 20 -2.77 -6.11 6.28
C ASP A 20 -1.79 -5.16 6.95
N ALA A 21 -0.50 -5.24 6.59
CA ALA A 21 0.53 -4.35 7.13
C ALA A 21 0.26 -2.87 6.81
N VAL A 22 -0.18 -2.57 5.58
CA VAL A 22 -0.56 -1.21 5.18
C VAL A 22 -1.76 -0.71 5.99
N THR A 23 -2.77 -1.55 6.21
CA THR A 23 -3.97 -1.18 6.97
C THR A 23 -3.60 -0.82 8.41
N ILE A 24 -2.75 -1.63 9.05
CA ILE A 24 -2.28 -1.40 10.42
C ILE A 24 -1.47 -0.10 10.51
N GLU A 25 -0.57 0.18 9.55
CA GLU A 25 0.20 1.43 9.53
C GLU A 25 -0.68 2.67 9.30
N GLN A 26 -1.70 2.56 8.45
CA GLN A 26 -2.66 3.64 8.26
C GLN A 26 -3.41 3.93 9.56
N GLU A 27 -3.94 2.91 10.25
CA GLU A 27 -4.60 3.05 11.56
C GLU A 27 -3.64 3.61 12.61
N PHE A 28 -2.40 3.13 12.64
CA PHE A 28 -1.40 3.60 13.60
C PHE A 28 -1.13 5.10 13.46
N LEU A 29 -0.97 5.59 12.22
CA LEU A 29 -0.69 7.01 11.95
C LEU A 29 -1.94 7.91 12.03
N THR A 30 -3.16 7.38 11.91
CA THR A 30 -4.38 8.17 12.06
C THR A 30 -4.97 8.17 13.45
N GLU A 31 -4.94 7.04 14.15
CA GLU A 31 -5.61 6.85 15.45
C GLU A 31 -4.62 6.86 16.62
N SER A 32 -3.55 6.05 16.54
CA SER A 32 -2.62 5.87 17.66
C SER A 32 -1.63 7.02 17.80
N LEU A 33 -1.12 7.53 16.68
CA LEU A 33 -0.19 8.65 16.63
C LEU A 33 -0.64 9.63 15.53
N PRO A 34 -1.67 10.46 15.80
CA PRO A 34 -2.28 11.28 14.78
C PRO A 34 -1.26 12.22 14.14
N VAL A 35 -0.84 11.93 12.91
CA VAL A 35 0.08 12.81 12.14
C VAL A 35 -0.51 14.21 11.90
N LYS A 36 -1.84 14.35 12.09
CA LYS A 36 -2.55 15.62 12.16
C LYS A 36 -2.02 16.56 13.27
N LEU A 37 -1.51 16.01 14.38
CA LEU A 37 -0.91 16.79 15.48
C LEU A 37 0.39 17.49 15.06
N ILE A 38 1.02 17.04 13.97
CA ILE A 38 2.26 17.59 13.41
C ILE A 38 2.00 18.48 12.18
N GLY A 39 0.71 18.71 11.84
CA GLY A 39 0.32 19.53 10.69
C GLY A 39 0.40 18.84 9.33
N MET A 40 0.53 17.50 9.28
CA MET A 40 0.53 16.74 8.02
C MET A 40 -0.88 16.32 7.59
N ASN A 41 -1.10 16.27 6.27
CA ASN A 41 -2.31 15.72 5.69
C ASN A 41 -2.28 14.18 5.79
N CYS A 42 -3.22 13.62 6.55
CA CYS A 42 -3.35 12.17 6.75
C CYS A 42 -3.61 11.43 5.43
N ASP A 43 -4.32 12.04 4.47
CA ASP A 43 -4.66 11.42 3.20
C ASP A 43 -3.41 11.24 2.30
N LEU A 44 -2.52 12.23 2.31
CA LEU A 44 -1.23 12.13 1.59
C LEU A 44 -0.31 11.09 2.22
N MET A 45 -0.35 10.95 3.55
CA MET A 45 0.43 9.91 4.24
C MET A 45 -0.07 8.50 3.90
N LYS A 46 -1.39 8.30 3.82
CA LYS A 46 -1.98 7.03 3.38
C LYS A 46 -1.54 6.68 1.95
N GLN A 47 -1.62 7.63 1.03
CA GLN A 47 -1.13 7.46 -0.35
C GLN A 47 0.36 7.14 -0.39
N TYR A 48 1.15 7.75 0.49
CA TYR A 48 2.58 7.47 0.57
C TYR A 48 2.86 6.04 1.05
N ILE A 49 2.15 5.55 2.07
CA ILE A 49 2.28 4.16 2.55
C ILE A 49 1.92 3.18 1.42
N GLU A 50 0.83 3.43 0.69
CA GLU A 50 0.43 2.61 -0.46
C GLU A 50 1.47 2.63 -1.58
N PHE A 51 2.09 3.77 -1.84
CA PHE A 51 3.18 3.89 -2.82
C PHE A 51 4.41 3.06 -2.44
N VAL A 52 4.81 3.11 -1.17
CA VAL A 52 5.94 2.31 -0.67
C VAL A 52 5.63 0.82 -0.75
N ALA A 53 4.40 0.41 -0.45
CA ALA A 53 3.96 -0.97 -0.55
C ALA A 53 3.95 -1.49 -2.00
N ASP A 54 3.48 -0.70 -2.97
CA ASP A 54 3.55 -1.06 -4.39
C ASP A 54 4.99 -1.14 -4.91
N ARG A 55 5.87 -0.25 -4.43
CA ARG A 55 7.30 -0.34 -4.75
C ARG A 55 7.90 -1.65 -4.20
N LEU A 56 7.56 -2.04 -2.98
CA LEU A 56 8.01 -3.29 -2.37
C LEU A 56 7.54 -4.50 -3.20
N MET A 57 6.28 -4.52 -3.65
CA MET A 57 5.73 -5.56 -4.52
C MET A 57 6.53 -5.69 -5.84
N LEU A 58 6.85 -4.57 -6.48
CA LEU A 58 7.68 -4.55 -7.69
C LEU A 58 9.10 -5.07 -7.44
N GLU A 59 9.72 -4.70 -6.32
CA GLU A 59 11.06 -5.19 -5.96
C GLU A 59 11.08 -6.71 -5.68
N LEU A 60 9.97 -7.25 -5.18
CA LEU A 60 9.74 -8.68 -5.01
C LEU A 60 9.42 -9.41 -6.32
N GLY A 61 9.08 -8.67 -7.38
CA GLY A 61 8.78 -9.19 -8.72
C GLY A 61 7.29 -9.49 -8.96
N PHE A 62 6.40 -8.91 -8.14
CA PHE A 62 4.95 -9.03 -8.25
C PHE A 62 4.33 -7.78 -8.91
N SER A 63 3.06 -7.87 -9.29
CA SER A 63 2.33 -6.75 -9.88
C SER A 63 1.90 -5.72 -8.82
N LYS A 64 1.59 -4.49 -9.26
CA LYS A 64 1.06 -3.45 -8.37
C LYS A 64 -0.36 -3.82 -7.97
N VAL A 65 -0.68 -3.77 -6.67
CA VAL A 65 -1.99 -4.18 -6.15
C VAL A 65 -2.74 -2.99 -5.54
N LEU A 66 -2.04 -2.04 -4.92
CA LEU A 66 -2.67 -1.06 -4.04
C LEU A 66 -3.05 0.25 -4.75
N ILE A 67 -2.16 0.85 -5.56
CA ILE A 67 -2.46 2.12 -6.24
C ILE A 67 -3.61 1.99 -7.26
N HIS A 68 -3.74 0.84 -7.94
CA HIS A 68 -4.78 0.64 -8.97
C HIS A 68 -6.20 0.65 -8.38
N THR A 69 -6.35 0.22 -7.12
CA THR A 69 -7.65 0.23 -6.42
C THR A 69 -8.11 1.67 -6.15
N PHE A 70 -7.19 2.57 -5.78
CA PHE A 70 -7.52 3.98 -5.53
C PHE A 70 -7.82 4.74 -6.83
N ILE A 71 -7.04 4.51 -7.90
CA ILE A 71 -7.30 5.13 -9.21
C ILE A 71 -8.69 4.72 -9.71
N SER A 72 -9.09 3.45 -9.57
CA SER A 72 -10.44 2.99 -9.99
C SER A 72 -11.58 3.68 -9.24
N THR A 73 -11.39 4.05 -7.97
CA THR A 73 -12.40 4.82 -7.22
C THR A 73 -12.42 6.30 -7.59
N ASN A 74 -11.34 6.83 -8.18
CA ASN A 74 -11.23 8.21 -8.64
C ASN A 74 -11.45 8.38 -10.17
N THR A 75 -11.51 7.30 -10.96
CA THR A 75 -11.70 7.37 -12.42
C THR A 75 -13.15 7.56 -12.86
N HIS A 76 -14.12 7.53 -11.94
CA HIS A 76 -15.49 7.93 -12.26
C HIS A 76 -15.66 9.46 -12.49
N ILE A 77 -14.58 10.26 -12.39
CA ILE A 77 -14.62 11.71 -12.63
C ILE A 77 -13.90 12.13 -13.94
N TYR A 78 -13.17 11.23 -14.62
CA TYR A 78 -12.40 11.59 -15.83
C TYR A 78 -12.71 10.70 -17.05
N ILE A 79 -14.00 10.45 -17.30
CA ILE A 79 -14.47 10.02 -18.63
C ILE A 79 -15.39 11.10 -19.19
N TYR A 80 -14.79 12.16 -19.72
CA TYR A 80 -15.31 13.03 -20.78
C TYR A 80 -14.12 13.50 -21.63
#